data_AF-A0A5B9QXB2-F1
#
_entry.id   AF-A0A5B9QXB2-F1
#
_cell.length_a   1.000
_cell.length_b   1.000
_cell.length_c   1.000
_cell.angle_alpha   90.00
_cell.angle_beta   90.00
_cell.angle_gamma   90.00
#
_symmetry.space_group_name_H-M   'P 1'
#
loop_
_entity.id
_entity.type
_entity.pdbx_description
1 polymer ?
#
loop_
_entity_poly.entity_id
_entity_poly.type
_entity_poly.pdbx_seq_one_letter_code
_entity_poly.pdbx_strand_id
1 'polypeptide(L)'
;MKALNRKTPATHAPADQASSPRRLVRLTPDQAGRWLGYLERTAKGERPMADCLKQLHSELAEAAWLGRWKRETTQLELCTMLVADVFGELAQLSQHNHSKEDFETLEEMLVALCIDQN
;
A
#
# COMPACT_ATOMS: atom_id res chain seq x y z
N MET A 1 28.47 -56.10 13.91
CA MET A 1 27.51 -55.64 12.87
C MET A 1 26.40 -54.84 13.55
N LYS A 2 26.17 -53.59 13.08
CA LYS A 2 24.93 -52.77 13.17
C LYS A 2 24.35 -52.44 14.57
N ALA A 3 23.82 -51.25 14.87
CA ALA A 3 23.71 -49.97 14.17
C ALA A 3 23.37 -48.86 15.19
N LEU A 4 23.74 -47.63 14.84
CA LEU A 4 23.49 -46.37 15.55
C LEU A 4 21.99 -46.14 15.82
N ASN A 5 21.64 -45.80 17.06
CA ASN A 5 20.35 -45.17 17.35
C ASN A 5 20.52 -43.65 17.28
N ARG A 6 20.19 -43.07 16.10
CA ARG A 6 20.25 -41.64 15.84
C ARG A 6 19.07 -40.95 16.54
N LYS A 7 19.38 -40.06 17.49
CA LYS A 7 18.42 -39.04 17.94
C LYS A 7 18.16 -38.09 16.77
N THR A 8 16.98 -38.16 16.19
CA THR A 8 16.48 -37.18 15.22
C THR A 8 16.25 -35.85 15.96
N PRO A 9 16.77 -34.71 15.46
CA PRO A 9 16.45 -33.42 16.04
C PRO A 9 15.01 -33.05 15.71
N ALA A 10 14.32 -32.43 16.67
CA ALA A 10 13.01 -31.83 16.45
C ALA A 10 13.12 -30.81 15.31
N THR A 11 12.42 -31.08 14.21
CA THR A 11 12.16 -30.12 13.15
C THR A 11 11.33 -28.99 13.77
N HIS A 12 11.98 -27.87 14.10
CA HIS A 12 11.30 -26.60 14.20
C HIS A 12 10.71 -26.32 12.82
N ALA A 13 9.40 -26.56 12.67
CA ALA A 13 8.66 -25.96 11.58
C ALA A 13 8.85 -24.44 11.67
N PRO A 14 9.15 -23.73 10.57
CA PRO A 14 9.13 -22.28 10.60
C PRO A 14 7.73 -21.87 11.06
N ALA A 15 7.68 -20.99 12.06
CA ALA A 15 6.44 -20.34 12.43
C ALA A 15 5.85 -19.75 11.15
N ASP A 16 4.67 -20.24 10.77
CA ASP A 16 3.78 -19.61 9.82
C ASP A 16 3.67 -18.16 10.30
N GLN A 17 4.43 -17.26 9.66
CA GLN A 17 4.27 -15.83 9.89
C GLN A 17 2.84 -15.57 9.45
N ALA A 18 1.94 -15.45 10.42
CA ALA A 18 0.58 -15.00 10.18
C ALA A 18 0.72 -13.66 9.45
N SER A 19 0.66 -13.70 8.11
CA SER A 19 0.77 -12.53 7.27
C SER A 19 -0.28 -11.56 7.76
N SER A 20 0.15 -10.42 8.30
CA SER A 20 -0.77 -9.38 8.75
C SER A 20 -1.81 -9.16 7.66
N PRO A 21 -3.11 -9.09 8.00
CA PRO A 21 -4.15 -8.99 6.99
C PRO A 21 -3.84 -7.83 6.05
N ARG A 22 -3.74 -8.12 4.75
CA ARG A 22 -3.40 -7.15 3.70
C ARG A 22 -4.63 -6.84 2.88
N ARG A 23 -4.75 -5.58 2.49
CA ARG A 23 -5.72 -5.10 1.52
C ARG A 23 -5.02 -4.96 0.18
N LEU A 24 -5.63 -5.54 -0.86
CA LEU A 24 -5.13 -5.44 -2.23
C LEU A 24 -5.91 -4.37 -2.98
N VAL A 25 -5.19 -3.44 -3.59
CA VAL A 25 -5.77 -2.43 -4.49
C VAL A 25 -5.15 -2.61 -5.87
N ARG A 26 -5.98 -2.88 -6.88
CA ARG A 26 -5.51 -2.99 -8.27
C ARG A 26 -5.45 -1.61 -8.91
N LEU A 27 -4.28 -1.26 -9.44
CA LEU A 27 -4.02 0.04 -10.05
C LEU A 27 -3.52 -0.12 -11.48
N THR A 28 -4.10 0.64 -12.40
CA THR A 28 -3.48 0.84 -13.71
C THR A 28 -2.19 1.66 -13.58
N PRO A 29 -1.25 1.58 -14.55
CA PRO A 29 -0.04 2.41 -14.53
C PRO A 29 -0.33 3.91 -14.40
N ASP A 30 -1.40 4.38 -15.04
CA ASP A 30 -1.83 5.78 -15.01
C ASP A 30 -2.40 6.15 -13.63
N GLN A 31 -3.18 5.27 -12.99
CA GLN A 31 -3.67 5.48 -11.63
C GLN A 31 -2.52 5.57 -10.63
N ALA A 32 -1.61 4.58 -10.65
CA ALA A 32 -0.45 4.57 -9.76
C ALA A 32 0.41 5.83 -9.93
N GLY A 33 0.62 6.28 -11.17
CA GLY A 33 1.33 7.52 -11.47
C GLY A 33 0.64 8.78 -10.96
N ARG A 34 -0.67 8.92 -11.17
CA ARG A 34 -1.45 10.08 -10.71
C ARG A 34 -1.47 10.15 -9.18
N TRP A 35 -1.71 9.03 -8.52
CA TRP A 35 -1.75 8.92 -7.06
C TRP A 35 -0.41 9.25 -6.42
N LEU A 36 0.69 8.69 -6.95
CA LEU A 36 2.03 9.02 -6.49
C LEU A 36 2.32 10.52 -6.68
N GLY A 37 2.03 11.06 -7.86
CA GLY A 37 2.25 12.47 -8.15
C GLY A 37 1.44 13.41 -7.25
N TYR A 38 0.22 13.01 -6.85
CA TYR A 38 -0.56 13.74 -5.85
C TYR A 38 0.14 13.75 -4.49
N LEU A 39 0.55 12.58 -3.97
CA LEU A 39 1.24 12.50 -2.67
C LEU A 39 2.58 13.26 -2.66
N GLU A 40 3.33 13.24 -3.76
CA GLU A 40 4.57 14.02 -3.90
C GLU A 40 4.32 15.53 -3.85
N ARG A 41 3.21 16.01 -4.41
CA ARG A 41 2.81 17.43 -4.30
C ARG A 41 2.40 17.77 -2.88
N THR A 42 1.60 16.92 -2.25
CA THR A 42 1.18 17.10 -0.85
C THR A 42 2.39 17.11 0.10
N ALA A 43 3.39 16.26 -0.15
CA ALA A 43 4.63 16.22 0.64
C ALA A 43 5.48 17.51 0.55
N LYS A 44 5.29 18.33 -0.50
CA LYS A 44 5.94 19.64 -0.65
C LYS A 44 5.16 20.78 0.02
N GLY A 45 3.99 20.49 0.59
CA GLY A 45 3.20 21.48 1.32
C GLY A 45 3.80 21.88 2.66
N GLU A 46 3.19 22.87 3.31
CA GLU A 46 3.65 23.40 4.61
C GLU A 46 3.43 22.41 5.78
N ARG A 47 2.51 21.45 5.63
CA ARG A 47 2.22 20.44 6.65
C ARG A 47 3.11 19.21 6.44
N PRO A 48 3.78 18.70 7.50
CA PRO A 48 4.51 17.44 7.39
C PRO A 48 3.55 16.28 7.07
N MET A 49 3.94 15.47 6.10
CA MET A 49 3.17 14.29 5.72
C MET A 49 3.16 13.26 6.86
N ALA A 50 1.97 12.74 7.18
CA ALA A 50 1.80 11.68 8.17
C ALA A 50 2.56 10.41 7.77
N ASP A 51 3.02 9.63 8.76
CA ASP A 51 3.83 8.43 8.49
C ASP A 51 3.05 7.35 7.72
N CYS A 52 1.74 7.24 7.93
CA CYS A 52 0.88 6.35 7.14
C CYS A 52 0.86 6.74 5.65
N LEU A 53 0.87 8.04 5.33
CA LEU A 53 0.93 8.53 3.96
C LEU A 53 2.34 8.37 3.35
N LYS A 54 3.41 8.47 4.15
CA LYS A 54 4.77 8.12 3.70
C LYS A 54 4.86 6.65 3.31
N GLN A 55 4.26 5.77 4.10
CA GLN A 55 4.23 4.36 3.76
C GLN A 55 3.42 4.10 2.50
N LEU A 56 2.22 4.69 2.37
CA LEU A 56 1.44 4.62 1.14
C LEU A 56 2.23 5.13 -0.07
N HIS A 57 2.95 6.24 0.07
CA HIS A 57 3.81 6.78 -0.97
C HIS A 57 4.91 5.79 -1.40
N SER A 58 5.60 5.15 -0.44
CA SER A 58 6.62 4.13 -0.76
C SER A 58 6.05 2.94 -1.53
N GLU A 59 4.91 2.40 -1.09
CA GLU A 59 4.24 1.29 -1.76
C GLU A 59 3.75 1.70 -3.17
N LEU A 60 3.23 2.92 -3.32
CA LEU A 60 2.83 3.48 -4.62
C LEU A 60 4.02 3.72 -5.55
N ALA A 61 5.17 4.15 -5.03
CA ALA A 61 6.38 4.33 -5.82
C ALA A 61 6.84 3.01 -6.45
N GLU A 62 6.80 1.92 -5.67
CA GLU A 62 7.08 0.58 -6.19
C GLU A 62 6.03 0.13 -7.21
N ALA A 63 4.74 0.28 -6.89
CA ALA A 63 3.64 -0.09 -7.78
C ALA A 63 3.67 0.70 -9.11
N ALA A 64 4.00 1.99 -9.06
CA ALA A 64 4.12 2.85 -10.24
C ALA A 64 5.35 2.47 -11.08
N TRP A 65 6.48 2.16 -10.45
CA TRP A 65 7.67 1.67 -11.14
C TRP A 65 7.40 0.34 -11.86
N LEU A 66 6.81 -0.62 -11.15
CA LEU A 66 6.41 -1.92 -11.71
C LEU A 66 5.40 -1.77 -12.86
N GLY A 67 4.39 -0.91 -12.68
CA GLY A 67 3.35 -0.69 -13.67
C GLY A 67 3.89 -0.03 -14.93
N ARG A 68 4.81 0.92 -14.80
CA ARG A 68 5.49 1.53 -15.96
C ARG A 68 6.41 0.55 -16.67
N TRP A 69 7.16 -0.25 -15.92
CA TRP A 69 8.11 -1.21 -16.49
C TRP A 69 7.39 -2.35 -17.23
N LYS A 70 6.36 -2.94 -16.61
CA LYS A 70 5.62 -4.08 -17.17
C LYS A 70 4.47 -3.66 -18.10
N ARG A 71 4.05 -2.39 -18.06
CA ARG A 71 2.84 -1.87 -18.76
C ARG A 71 1.56 -2.63 -18.40
N GLU A 72 1.49 -3.11 -17.16
CA GLU A 72 0.42 -3.94 -16.64
C GLU A 72 -0.17 -3.33 -15.37
N THR A 73 -1.38 -3.75 -15.02
CA THR A 73 -2.02 -3.43 -13.74
C THR A 73 -1.17 -3.97 -12.59
N THR A 74 -0.90 -3.16 -11.58
CA THR A 74 -0.16 -3.56 -10.38
C THR A 74 -1.08 -3.72 -9.19
N GLN A 75 -0.67 -4.55 -8.24
CA GLN A 75 -1.36 -4.73 -6.97
C GLN A 75 -0.59 -3.97 -5.90
N LEU A 76 -1.24 -3.01 -5.28
CA LEU A 76 -0.77 -2.32 -4.10
C LEU A 76 -1.24 -3.10 -2.87
N GLU A 77 -0.31 -3.58 -2.05
CA GLU A 77 -0.63 -4.30 -0.83
C GLU A 77 -0.49 -3.39 0.38
N LEU A 78 -1.60 -3.10 1.07
CA LEU A 78 -1.61 -2.26 2.25
C LEU A 78 -1.92 -3.07 3.49
N CYS A 79 -1.16 -2.88 4.56
CA CYS A 79 -1.51 -3.47 5.85
C CYS A 79 -2.87 -2.91 6.30
N THR A 80 -3.84 -3.78 6.59
CA THR A 80 -5.20 -3.37 6.98
C THR A 80 -5.22 -2.47 8.22
N MET A 81 -4.28 -2.64 9.15
CA MET A 81 -4.13 -1.76 10.31
C MET A 81 -3.80 -0.31 9.92
N LEU A 82 -3.11 -0.12 8.79
CA LEU A 82 -2.74 1.20 8.27
C LEU A 82 -3.82 1.80 7.37
N VAL A 83 -4.73 0.98 6.81
CA VAL A 83 -5.76 1.46 5.89
C VAL A 83 -6.66 2.48 6.57
N ALA A 84 -7.01 2.29 7.84
CA ALA A 84 -7.82 3.24 8.60
C ALA A 84 -7.12 4.60 8.78
N ASP A 85 -5.82 4.58 9.12
CA ASP A 85 -5.03 5.81 9.30
C ASP A 85 -4.81 6.53 7.97
N VAL A 86 -4.51 5.78 6.91
CA VAL A 86 -4.39 6.31 5.55
C VAL A 86 -5.71 6.94 5.11
N PHE A 87 -6.83 6.26 5.30
CA PHE A 87 -8.15 6.77 4.96
C PHE A 87 -8.46 8.06 5.73
N GLY A 88 -8.20 8.08 7.03
CA GLY A 88 -8.39 9.25 7.88
C GLY A 88 -7.58 10.46 7.42
N GLU A 89 -6.31 10.27 7.06
CA GLU A 89 -5.47 11.36 6.56
C GLU A 89 -5.86 11.83 5.16
N LEU A 90 -6.24 10.92 4.25
CA LEU A 90 -6.76 11.30 2.92
C LEU A 90 -8.09 12.07 3.04
N ALA A 91 -8.97 11.69 3.97
CA ALA A 91 -10.23 12.38 4.23
C ALA A 91 -10.02 13.75 4.92
N GLN A 92 -8.96 13.93 5.70
CA GLN A 92 -8.56 15.26 6.18
C GLN A 92 -8.02 16.11 5.03
N LEU A 93 -7.20 15.52 4.16
CA LEU A 93 -6.70 16.22 2.98
C LEU A 93 -7.87 16.72 2.13
N SER A 94 -8.90 15.91 1.85
CA SER A 94 -10.05 16.30 1.03
C SER A 94 -10.85 17.50 1.56
N GLN A 95 -10.66 17.92 2.81
CA GLN A 95 -11.30 19.10 3.39
C GLN A 95 -10.60 20.43 3.03
N HIS A 96 -9.44 20.36 2.39
CA HIS A 96 -8.66 21.53 2.00
C HIS A 96 -9.06 22.02 0.58
N ASN A 97 -8.70 23.26 0.24
CA ASN A 97 -8.92 23.79 -1.10
C ASN A 97 -8.02 23.07 -2.11
N HIS A 98 -8.63 22.18 -2.90
CA HIS A 98 -7.97 21.42 -3.96
C HIS A 98 -8.37 21.93 -5.33
N SER A 99 -7.51 21.70 -6.32
CA SER A 99 -7.94 21.74 -7.70
C SER A 99 -8.96 20.61 -7.95
N LYS A 100 -9.76 20.73 -9.01
CA LYS A 100 -10.73 19.69 -9.39
C LYS A 100 -10.05 18.33 -9.61
N GLU A 101 -8.89 18.33 -10.27
CA GLU A 101 -8.11 17.12 -10.56
C GLU A 101 -7.55 16.46 -9.29
N ASP A 102 -7.09 17.27 -8.33
CA ASP A 102 -6.60 16.77 -7.05
C ASP A 102 -7.73 16.17 -6.21
N PHE A 103 -8.92 16.79 -6.25
CA PHE A 103 -10.11 16.24 -5.58
C PHE A 103 -10.56 14.91 -6.19
N GLU A 104 -10.63 14.81 -7.52
CA GLU A 104 -10.95 13.55 -8.21
C GLU A 104 -9.95 12.44 -7.89
N THR A 105 -8.65 12.78 -7.80
CA THR A 105 -7.60 11.83 -7.41
C THR A 105 -7.78 11.35 -5.97
N LEU A 106 -8.07 12.26 -5.03
CA LEU A 106 -8.35 11.92 -3.63
C LEU A 106 -9.59 11.03 -3.48
N GLU A 107 -10.68 11.37 -4.17
CA GLU A 107 -11.91 10.58 -4.16
C GLU A 107 -11.66 9.18 -4.69
N GLU A 108 -10.91 9.04 -5.80
CA GLU A 108 -10.53 7.75 -6.36
C GLU A 108 -9.71 6.91 -5.35
N MET A 109 -8.75 7.52 -4.64
CA MET A 109 -7.98 6.85 -3.59
C MET A 109 -8.88 6.37 -2.45
N LEU A 110 -9.76 7.23 -1.95
CA LEU A 110 -10.67 6.90 -0.85
C LEU A 110 -11.64 5.77 -1.23
N VAL A 111 -12.20 5.81 -2.43
CA VAL A 111 -13.11 4.77 -2.94
C VAL A 111 -12.39 3.43 -3.07
N ALA A 112 -11.19 3.42 -3.63
CA ALA A 112 -10.40 2.20 -3.78
C ALA A 112 -9.97 1.59 -2.44
N LEU A 113 -9.74 2.43 -1.42
CA LEU A 113 -9.48 1.99 -0.05
C LEU A 113 -10.75 1.60 0.73
N CYS A 114 -11.95 1.89 0.22
CA CYS A 114 -13.22 1.49 0.82
C CYS A 114 -13.78 0.19 0.21
N ILE A 115 -13.62 -0.03 -1.09
CA ILE A 115 -14.13 -1.23 -1.78
C ILE A 115 -13.22 -2.43 -1.50
N ASP A 116 -13.76 -3.45 -0.85
CA ASP A 116 -13.06 -4.72 -0.67
C ASP A 116 -13.04 -5.41 -2.05
N GLN A 117 -11.87 -5.45 -2.71
CA GLN A 117 -11.71 -6.14 -3.98
C GLN A 117 -11.37 -7.60 -3.72
N ASN A 118 -12.39 -8.34 -3.28
CA ASN A 118 -12.34 -9.79 -3.09
C ASN A 118 -12.45 -10.51 -4.45
#